data_AF-G8T7Z8-F1
#
_entry.id   AF-G8T7Z8-F1
#
_cell.length_a   1.000
_cell.length_b   1.000
_cell.length_c   1.000
_cell.angle_alpha   90.00
_cell.angle_beta   90.00
_cell.angle_gamma   90.00
#
_symmetry.space_group_name_H-M   'P 1'
#
loop_
_entity.id
_entity.type
_entity.pdbx_description
1 polymer ?
#
loop_
_entity_poly.entity_id
_entity_poly.type
_entity_poly.pdbx_seq_one_letter_code
_entity_poly.pdbx_strand_id
1 'polypeptide(L)'
;MVLGDIEAAQASVAEIVKKEESANRKFHVLITGMFADVKLKANKFSIFKSDMYENHYLFGSILKKRDSHIEELTKDILILGISQHEVKMMNNAEMGLWAKMINLTLKAIGNKMFMEDDFNLAENQLSFIVDSLFNGVRS
;
A
#
# COMPACT_ATOMS: atom_id res chain seq x y z
N MET A 1 -8.92 1.49 -20.04
CA MET A 1 -7.94 0.39 -20.13
C MET A 1 -7.39 0.21 -18.73
N VAL A 2 -7.47 -1.00 -18.15
CA VAL A 2 -7.24 -1.26 -16.71
C VAL A 2 -5.95 -0.65 -16.16
N LEU A 3 -4.91 -0.55 -16.99
CA LEU A 3 -3.63 0.06 -16.64
C LEU A 3 -3.71 1.57 -16.36
N GLY A 4 -4.47 2.32 -17.17
CA GLY A 4 -4.65 3.76 -16.96
C GLY A 4 -5.42 4.07 -15.67
N ASP A 5 -6.33 3.19 -15.27
CA ASP A 5 -7.10 3.34 -14.01
C ASP A 5 -6.24 3.04 -12.76
N ILE A 6 -5.18 2.24 -12.91
CA ILE A 6 -4.21 1.97 -11.85
C ILE A 6 -3.27 3.17 -11.68
N GLU A 7 -2.76 3.73 -12.78
CA GLU A 7 -1.87 4.90 -12.74
C GLU A 7 -2.59 6.14 -12.19
N ALA A 8 -3.84 6.38 -12.59
CA ALA A 8 -4.65 7.47 -12.06
C ALA A 8 -4.93 7.34 -10.55
N ALA A 9 -5.22 6.11 -10.09
CA ALA A 9 -5.41 5.85 -8.66
C ALA A 9 -4.12 6.07 -7.86
N GLN A 10 -2.98 5.64 -8.38
CA GLN A 10 -1.67 5.88 -7.76
C GLN A 10 -1.34 7.37 -7.64
N ALA A 11 -1.56 8.14 -8.72
CA ALA A 11 -1.33 9.57 -8.72
C ALA A 11 -2.23 10.30 -7.71
N SER A 12 -3.51 9.91 -7.62
CA SER A 12 -4.46 10.47 -6.65
C SER A 12 -4.03 10.22 -5.21
N VAL A 13 -3.65 8.97 -4.87
CA VAL A 13 -3.19 8.62 -3.52
C VAL A 13 -1.90 9.37 -3.17
N ALA A 14 -0.94 9.46 -4.10
CA ALA A 14 0.30 10.20 -3.88
C ALA A 14 0.06 11.70 -3.60
N GLU A 15 -0.89 12.32 -4.28
CA GLU A 15 -1.26 13.73 -4.05
C GLU A 15 -1.95 13.95 -2.71
N ILE A 16 -2.77 13.01 -2.23
CA ILE A 16 -3.40 13.10 -0.90
C ILE A 16 -2.34 12.90 0.19
N VAL A 17 -1.43 11.93 0.00
CA VAL A 17 -0.31 11.70 0.91
C VAL A 17 0.56 12.95 1.05
N LYS A 18 0.79 13.71 -0.03
CA LYS A 18 1.58 14.95 0.05
C LYS A 18 0.97 16.01 0.97
N LYS A 19 -0.35 16.03 1.14
CA LYS A 19 -1.08 17.05 1.93
C LYS A 19 -1.01 16.85 3.44
N GLU A 20 -0.71 15.64 3.90
CA GLU A 20 -0.62 15.34 5.34
C GLU A 20 0.71 15.81 5.93
N GLU A 21 0.73 16.35 7.14
CA GLU A 21 1.97 16.90 7.74
C GLU A 21 2.75 15.88 8.56
N SER A 22 2.07 14.97 9.26
CA SER A 22 2.70 13.92 10.08
C SER A 22 3.01 12.67 9.27
N ALA A 23 4.12 12.00 9.58
CA ALA A 23 4.47 10.73 8.98
C ALA A 23 3.43 9.63 9.26
N ASN A 24 2.87 9.60 10.47
CA ASN A 24 1.79 8.66 10.81
C ASN A 24 0.57 8.84 9.88
N ARG A 25 0.05 10.07 9.73
CA ARG A 25 -1.09 10.32 8.84
C ARG A 25 -0.78 10.03 7.38
N LYS A 26 0.41 10.40 6.89
CA LYS A 26 0.86 10.05 5.53
C LYS A 26 0.82 8.53 5.31
N PHE A 27 1.33 7.77 6.27
CA PHE A 27 1.31 6.31 6.23
C PHE A 27 -0.14 5.80 6.20
N HIS A 28 -0.99 6.30 7.08
CA HIS A 28 -2.39 5.89 7.14
C HIS A 28 -3.13 6.13 5.83
N VAL A 29 -3.01 7.34 5.27
CA VAL A 29 -3.63 7.71 3.98
C VAL A 29 -3.10 6.85 2.84
N LEU A 30 -1.80 6.59 2.79
CA LEU A 30 -1.20 5.72 1.77
C LEU A 30 -1.86 4.33 1.79
N ILE A 31 -1.94 3.71 2.97
CA ILE A 31 -2.45 2.35 3.10
C ILE A 31 -3.96 2.28 2.88
N THR A 32 -4.74 3.14 3.52
CA THR A 32 -6.21 3.10 3.36
C THR A 32 -6.63 3.49 1.95
N GLY A 33 -5.92 4.42 1.31
CA GLY A 33 -6.14 4.79 -0.09
C GLY A 33 -5.89 3.62 -1.05
N MET A 34 -4.85 2.82 -0.80
CA MET A 34 -4.59 1.61 -1.59
C MET A 34 -5.71 0.57 -1.48
N PHE A 35 -6.33 0.41 -0.31
CA PHE A 35 -7.38 -0.60 -0.08
C PHE A 35 -8.80 -0.13 -0.42
N ALA A 36 -9.10 1.17 -0.36
CA ALA A 36 -10.40 1.73 -0.71
C ALA A 36 -10.84 1.33 -2.13
N ASP A 37 -9.88 1.28 -3.04
CA ASP A 37 -10.07 0.91 -4.44
C ASP A 37 -10.19 -0.60 -4.68
N VAL A 38 -9.59 -1.44 -3.83
CA VAL A 38 -9.57 -2.89 -4.02
C VAL A 38 -10.98 -3.45 -4.01
N LYS A 39 -11.85 -2.96 -3.12
CA LYS A 39 -13.24 -3.42 -3.01
C LYS A 39 -14.11 -2.99 -4.20
N LEU A 40 -13.92 -1.75 -4.68
CA LEU A 40 -14.62 -1.24 -5.88
C LEU A 40 -14.18 -1.96 -7.15
N LYS A 41 -12.91 -2.37 -7.21
CA LYS A 41 -12.32 -3.08 -8.34
C LYS A 41 -12.65 -4.58 -8.31
N ALA A 42 -12.63 -5.25 -7.17
CA ALA A 42 -12.98 -6.68 -7.03
C ALA A 42 -14.35 -7.01 -7.65
N ASN A 43 -15.36 -6.17 -7.41
CA ASN A 43 -16.70 -6.35 -7.98
C ASN A 43 -16.79 -6.05 -9.49
N LYS A 44 -15.93 -5.16 -10.01
CA LYS A 44 -15.88 -4.82 -11.44
C LYS A 44 -15.05 -5.80 -12.27
N PHE A 45 -14.19 -6.60 -11.64
CA PHE A 45 -13.15 -7.39 -12.27
C PHE A 45 -13.30 -8.90 -12.04
N SER A 46 -14.53 -9.43 -11.89
CA SER A 46 -14.77 -10.88 -11.79
C SER A 46 -14.19 -11.66 -12.98
N ILE A 47 -14.22 -11.07 -14.19
CA ILE A 47 -13.59 -11.61 -15.40
C ILE A 47 -12.05 -11.62 -15.27
N PHE A 48 -11.48 -10.61 -14.61
CA PHE A 48 -10.05 -10.48 -14.36
C PHE A 48 -9.52 -11.45 -13.28
N LYS A 49 -10.38 -11.91 -12.35
CA LYS A 49 -10.04 -13.02 -11.43
C LYS A 49 -9.66 -14.27 -12.23
N SER A 50 -10.46 -14.62 -13.25
CA SER A 50 -10.22 -15.78 -14.12
C SER A 50 -8.93 -15.60 -14.93
N ASP A 51 -8.72 -14.44 -15.54
CA ASP A 51 -7.53 -14.16 -16.37
C ASP A 51 -6.22 -14.10 -15.54
N MET A 52 -6.26 -13.65 -14.28
CA MET A 52 -5.08 -13.66 -13.39
C MET A 52 -4.62 -15.06 -12.99
N TYR A 53 -5.54 -16.03 -12.92
CA TYR A 53 -5.20 -17.43 -12.72
C TYR A 53 -4.49 -18.02 -13.94
N GLU A 54 -4.85 -17.58 -15.15
CA GLU A 54 -4.32 -18.12 -16.41
C GLU A 54 -3.02 -17.43 -16.87
N ASN A 55 -2.79 -16.16 -16.54
CA ASN A 55 -1.72 -15.34 -17.14
C ASN A 55 -0.85 -14.53 -16.15
N HIS A 56 -0.37 -15.19 -15.09
CA HIS A 56 0.47 -14.59 -14.04
C HIS A 56 1.72 -13.81 -14.56
N TYR A 57 2.25 -14.17 -15.72
CA TYR A 57 3.48 -13.59 -16.28
C TYR A 57 3.30 -12.23 -16.96
N LEU A 58 2.11 -11.91 -17.49
CA LEU A 58 1.89 -10.67 -18.27
C LEU A 58 1.96 -9.40 -17.42
N PHE A 59 1.89 -9.52 -16.09
CA PHE A 59 1.86 -8.38 -15.16
C PHE A 59 3.19 -8.10 -14.46
N GLY A 60 4.22 -8.93 -14.66
CA GLY A 60 5.45 -8.88 -13.85
C GLY A 60 6.21 -7.54 -13.85
N SER A 61 6.27 -6.84 -14.98
CA SER A 61 6.97 -5.55 -15.09
C SER A 61 6.19 -4.38 -14.49
N ILE A 62 4.87 -4.37 -14.65
CA ILE A 62 3.95 -3.37 -14.09
C ILE A 62 3.88 -3.53 -12.56
N LEU A 63 3.79 -4.76 -12.07
CA LEU A 63 3.82 -5.06 -10.64
C LEU A 63 5.13 -4.60 -10.02
N LYS A 64 6.28 -4.89 -10.64
CA LYS A 64 7.59 -4.42 -10.15
C LYS A 64 7.68 -2.90 -10.05
N LYS A 65 7.20 -2.15 -11.06
CA LYS A 65 7.20 -0.67 -11.01
C LYS A 65 6.34 -0.12 -9.88
N ARG A 66 5.11 -0.66 -9.71
CA ARG A 66 4.26 -0.31 -8.58
C ARG A 66 4.97 -0.60 -7.25
N ASP A 67 5.59 -1.76 -7.14
CA ASP A 67 6.25 -2.20 -5.92
C ASP A 67 7.39 -1.27 -5.51
N SER A 68 8.25 -0.93 -6.47
CA SER A 68 9.31 0.07 -6.26
C SER A 68 8.74 1.42 -5.82
N HIS A 69 7.66 1.88 -6.45
CA HIS A 69 7.05 3.17 -6.13
C HIS A 69 6.47 3.20 -4.70
N ILE A 70 5.75 2.15 -4.28
CA ILE A 70 5.23 2.05 -2.92
C ILE A 70 6.37 1.97 -1.91
N GLU A 71 7.42 1.21 -2.20
CA GLU A 71 8.60 1.14 -1.33
C GLU A 71 9.32 2.48 -1.19
N GLU A 72 9.39 3.28 -2.25
CA GLU A 72 9.94 4.64 -2.22
C GLU A 72 9.07 5.59 -1.37
N LEU A 73 7.77 5.65 -1.64
CA LEU A 73 6.84 6.47 -0.83
C LEU A 73 6.91 6.11 0.66
N THR A 74 7.02 4.82 0.96
CA THR A 74 7.12 4.32 2.33
C THR A 74 8.43 4.76 2.99
N LYS A 75 9.54 4.82 2.26
CA LYS A 75 10.81 5.36 2.77
C LYS A 75 10.75 6.87 2.97
N ASP A 76 10.13 7.61 2.05
CA ASP A 76 9.98 9.06 2.20
C ASP A 76 9.21 9.42 3.47
N ILE A 77 8.17 8.63 3.80
CA ILE A 77 7.42 8.75 5.04
C ILE A 77 8.30 8.48 6.26
N LEU A 78 9.18 7.47 6.24
CA LEU A 78 10.12 7.21 7.32
C LEU A 78 11.11 8.36 7.50
N ILE A 79 11.66 8.90 6.41
CA ILE A 79 12.61 10.03 6.45
C ILE A 79 11.95 11.25 7.09
N LEU A 80 10.71 11.56 6.68
CA LEU A 80 9.93 12.62 7.32
C LEU A 80 9.71 12.35 8.82
N GLY A 81 9.26 11.14 9.17
CA GLY A 81 8.99 10.76 10.55
C GLY A 81 10.23 10.84 11.44
N ILE A 82 11.41 10.50 10.91
CA ILE A 82 12.69 10.65 11.61
C ILE A 82 12.97 12.14 11.86
N SER A 83 12.80 13.00 10.84
CA SER A 83 13.01 14.45 10.97
C SER A 83 12.07 15.14 11.96
N GLN A 84 10.88 14.56 12.17
CA GLN A 84 9.85 15.06 13.08
C GLN A 84 9.85 14.34 14.44
N HIS A 85 10.77 13.41 14.66
CA HIS A 85 10.84 12.55 15.84
C HIS A 85 9.63 11.63 16.08
N GLU A 86 8.79 11.39 15.05
CA GLU A 86 7.69 10.41 15.11
C GLU A 86 8.18 8.96 14.94
N VAL A 87 9.30 8.79 14.26
CA VAL A 87 9.90 7.50 13.90
C VAL A 87 11.32 7.42 14.46
N LYS A 88 11.68 6.25 14.98
CA LYS A 88 13.01 6.01 15.55
C LYS A 88 14.08 6.16 14.47
N MET A 89 15.30 6.55 14.88
CA MET A 89 16.43 6.63 13.95
C MET A 89 16.66 5.26 13.30
N MET A 90 16.69 5.24 11.97
CA MET A 90 16.92 4.05 11.16
C MET A 90 17.94 4.35 10.07
N ASN A 91 18.82 3.39 9.79
CA ASN A 91 19.72 3.48 8.65
C ASN A 91 19.00 3.09 7.34
N ASN A 92 19.63 3.35 6.20
CA ASN A 92 19.05 3.06 4.87
C ASN A 92 18.69 1.59 4.66
N ALA A 93 19.44 0.65 5.27
CA ALA A 93 19.15 -0.77 5.15
C ALA A 93 17.89 -1.15 5.95
N GLU A 94 17.72 -0.62 7.16
CA GLU A 94 16.55 -0.82 8.00
C GLU A 94 15.29 -0.21 7.36
N MET A 95 15.38 1.02 6.84
CA MET A 95 14.29 1.66 6.10
C MET A 95 13.91 0.86 4.85
N GLY A 96 14.91 0.36 4.13
CA GLY A 96 14.71 -0.48 2.95
C GLY A 96 14.06 -1.83 3.26
N LEU A 97 14.45 -2.47 4.35
CA LEU A 97 13.84 -3.70 4.82
C LEU A 97 12.38 -3.48 5.23
N TRP A 98 12.12 -2.44 6.03
CA TRP A 98 10.77 -2.13 6.49
C TRP A 98 9.82 -1.83 5.32
N ALA A 99 10.24 -1.00 4.37
CA ALA A 99 9.43 -0.69 3.19
C ALA A 99 9.06 -1.95 2.38
N LYS A 100 9.99 -2.88 2.20
CA LYS A 100 9.74 -4.18 1.54
C LYS A 100 8.76 -5.04 2.33
N MET A 101 8.93 -5.13 3.65
CA MET A 101 8.04 -5.88 4.53
C MET A 101 6.60 -5.34 4.49
N ILE A 102 6.45 -4.02 4.54
CA ILE A 102 5.14 -3.37 4.38
C ILE A 102 4.54 -3.70 3.02
N ASN A 103 5.27 -3.49 1.93
CA ASN A 103 4.79 -3.79 0.58
C ASN A 103 4.32 -5.27 0.43
N LEU A 104 5.11 -6.22 0.94
CA LEU A 104 4.74 -7.64 0.95
C LEU A 104 3.46 -7.92 1.76
N THR A 105 3.36 -7.32 2.94
CA THR A 105 2.19 -7.50 3.82
C THR A 105 0.92 -6.96 3.17
N LEU A 106 0.99 -5.75 2.59
CA LEU A 106 -0.14 -5.12 1.90
C LEU A 106 -0.61 -5.91 0.69
N LYS A 107 0.32 -6.48 -0.08
CA LYS A 107 -0.02 -7.38 -1.19
C LYS A 107 -0.76 -8.62 -0.71
N ALA A 108 -0.29 -9.25 0.37
CA ALA A 108 -0.93 -10.44 0.91
C ALA A 108 -2.37 -10.14 1.38
N ILE A 109 -2.55 -9.03 2.11
CA ILE A 109 -3.88 -8.56 2.54
C ILE A 109 -4.75 -8.22 1.33
N GLY A 110 -4.23 -7.48 0.35
CA GLY A 110 -4.97 -7.08 -0.84
C GLY A 110 -5.37 -8.27 -1.70
N ASN A 111 -4.52 -9.28 -1.82
CA ASN A 111 -4.84 -10.52 -2.52
C ASN A 111 -5.97 -11.28 -1.81
N LYS A 112 -5.91 -11.39 -0.47
CA LYS A 112 -7.01 -11.97 0.32
C LYS A 112 -8.32 -11.21 0.13
N MET A 113 -8.30 -9.87 0.28
CA MET A 113 -9.49 -9.03 0.09
C MET A 113 -10.06 -9.12 -1.33
N PHE A 114 -9.19 -9.34 -2.33
CA PHE A 114 -9.62 -9.49 -3.72
C PHE A 114 -10.22 -10.88 -3.97
N MET A 115 -9.58 -11.95 -3.48
CA MET A 115 -9.93 -13.34 -3.81
C MET A 115 -11.04 -13.91 -2.93
N GLU A 116 -11.02 -13.64 -1.63
CA GLU A 116 -11.93 -14.20 -0.62
C GLU A 116 -13.09 -13.24 -0.38
N ASP A 117 -14.29 -13.57 -0.87
CA ASP A 117 -15.48 -12.70 -0.73
C ASP A 117 -15.88 -12.47 0.75
N ASP A 118 -15.54 -13.41 1.63
CA ASP A 118 -15.77 -13.33 3.08
C ASP A 118 -14.70 -12.51 3.82
N PHE A 119 -13.55 -12.22 3.18
CA PHE A 119 -12.46 -11.45 3.77
C PHE A 119 -12.68 -9.94 3.54
N ASN A 120 -13.72 -9.41 4.17
CA ASN A 120 -14.05 -8.00 4.14
C ASN A 120 -13.48 -7.28 5.37
N LEU A 121 -12.40 -6.51 5.16
CA LEU A 121 -11.89 -5.61 6.19
C LEU A 121 -12.74 -4.34 6.23
N ALA A 122 -13.37 -4.08 7.37
CA ALA A 122 -13.99 -2.79 7.67
C ALA A 122 -12.91 -1.71 7.88
N GLU A 123 -13.29 -0.43 7.74
CA GLU A 123 -12.36 0.70 7.83
C GLU A 123 -11.58 0.70 9.16
N ASN A 124 -12.25 0.40 10.27
CA ASN A 124 -11.62 0.29 11.59
C ASN A 124 -10.58 -0.85 11.67
N GLN A 125 -10.79 -1.96 10.96
CA GLN A 125 -9.83 -3.07 10.91
C GLN A 125 -8.61 -2.69 10.06
N LEU A 126 -8.80 -1.95 8.97
CA LEU A 126 -7.70 -1.39 8.18
C LEU A 126 -6.87 -0.39 9.00
N SER A 127 -7.53 0.54 9.71
CA SER A 127 -6.83 1.46 10.62
C SER A 127 -6.04 0.72 11.69
N PHE A 128 -6.61 -0.31 12.31
CA PHE A 128 -5.90 -1.13 13.28
C PHE A 128 -4.63 -1.79 12.70
N ILE A 129 -4.70 -2.30 11.48
CA ILE A 129 -3.52 -2.87 10.78
C ILE A 129 -2.47 -1.79 10.55
N VAL A 130 -2.87 -0.63 10.03
CA VAL A 130 -1.97 0.50 9.79
C VAL A 130 -1.24 0.91 11.08
N ASP A 131 -2.00 1.12 12.16
CA ASP A 131 -1.44 1.53 13.45
C ASP A 131 -0.47 0.48 13.99
N SER A 132 -0.84 -0.79 13.87
CA SER A 132 0.02 -1.92 14.29
C SER A 132 1.33 -1.96 13.51
N LEU A 133 1.29 -1.74 12.19
CA LEU A 133 2.47 -1.72 11.34
C LEU A 133 3.38 -0.51 11.63
N PHE A 134 2.79 0.67 11.85
CA PHE A 134 3.54 1.90 12.13
C PHE A 134 4.16 1.90 13.52
N ASN A 135 3.50 1.31 14.52
CA ASN A 135 4.04 1.22 15.88
C ASN A 135 5.37 0.46 15.96
N GLY A 136 5.68 -0.43 15.01
CA GLY A 136 6.98 -1.12 14.96
C GLY A 136 8.19 -0.21 14.73
N VAL A 137 7.97 1.01 14.23
CA VAL A 137 9.03 1.99 13.92
C VAL A 137 8.87 3.30 14.69
N ARG A 138 7.83 3.45 15.50
CA ARG A 138 7.57 4.65 16.30
C ARG A 138 8.67 4.89 17.33
N SER A 139 8.98 6.17 17.59
CA SER A 139 9.87 6.63 18.68
C SER A 139 9.21 6.56 20.05
#